data_AF-A0A9E2RWY6-F1
#
_entry.id   AF-A0A9E2RWY6-F1
#
_cell.length_a   1.000
_cell.length_b   1.000
_cell.length_c   1.000
_cell.angle_alpha   90.00
_cell.angle_beta   90.00
_cell.angle_gamma   90.00
#
_symmetry.space_group_name_H-M   'P 1'
#
loop_
_entity.id
_entity.type
_entity.pdbx_description
1 polymer ?
#
loop_
_entity_poly.entity_id
_entity_poly.type
_entity_poly.pdbx_seq_one_letter_code
_entity_poly.pdbx_strand_id
1 'polypeptide(L)'
;MTQIFVGIGSNVEPERRVRDAVQGLRQQFGALQLSPVYRNPAVGFKGDDFLNLVVAFASEESAAGVHAALDDIERQCGRIRGGPRFAPRTLDLDLLLYGDLISA
;
A
#
# COMPACT_ATOMS: atom_id res chain seq x y z
N MET A 1 20.27 0.42 6.77
CA MET A 1 18.92 0.54 6.16
C MET A 1 18.63 -0.67 5.29
N THR A 2 17.45 -1.25 5.43
CA THR A 2 16.93 -2.37 4.64
C THR A 2 16.14 -1.83 3.46
N GLN A 3 16.29 -2.42 2.27
CA GLN A 3 15.46 -2.09 1.12
C GLN A 3 14.08 -2.73 1.27
N ILE A 4 13.02 -1.93 1.12
CA ILE A 4 11.64 -2.34 1.35
C ILE A 4 10.81 -2.03 0.10
N PHE A 5 9.90 -2.94 -0.23
CA PHE A 5 8.94 -2.75 -1.32
C PHE A 5 7.52 -2.93 -0.81
N VAL A 6 6.67 -1.95 -1.11
CA VAL A 6 5.27 -1.92 -0.70
C VAL A 6 4.38 -1.80 -1.93
N GLY A 7 3.38 -2.68 -2.02
CA GLY A 7 2.31 -2.60 -2.99
C GLY A 7 1.24 -1.62 -2.51
N ILE A 8 0.75 -0.78 -3.41
CA ILE A 8 -0.40 0.09 -3.18
C ILE A 8 -1.52 -0.33 -4.12
N GLY A 9 -2.72 -0.54 -3.58
CA GLY A 9 -3.93 -0.82 -4.34
C GLY A 9 -5.12 0.01 -3.89
N SER A 10 -5.91 0.53 -4.83
CA SER A 10 -7.20 1.17 -4.52
C SER A 10 -8.14 1.11 -5.71
N ASN A 11 -9.44 0.95 -5.47
CA ASN A 11 -10.49 1.12 -6.48
C ASN A 11 -11.66 2.01 -6.04
N VAL A 12 -11.54 2.70 -4.90
CA VAL A 12 -12.53 3.69 -4.43
C VAL A 12 -11.84 5.05 -4.36
N GLU A 13 -12.27 6.02 -5.17
CA GLU A 13 -11.55 7.28 -5.37
C GLU A 13 -10.04 7.06 -5.63
N PRO A 14 -9.64 6.12 -6.50
CA PRO A 14 -8.32 5.51 -6.43
C PRO A 14 -7.18 6.50 -6.70
N GLU A 15 -7.39 7.52 -7.54
CA GLU A 15 -6.39 8.57 -7.80
C GLU A 15 -6.08 9.40 -6.56
N ARG A 16 -7.11 9.73 -5.77
CA ARG A 16 -6.95 10.46 -4.52
C ARG A 16 -6.27 9.58 -3.47
N ARG A 17 -6.76 8.36 -3.28
CA ARG A 17 -6.25 7.44 -2.24
C ARG A 17 -4.81 7.03 -2.49
N VAL A 18 -4.42 6.80 -3.74
CA VAL A 18 -3.02 6.53 -4.11
C VAL A 18 -2.13 7.74 -3.80
N ARG A 19 -2.57 8.97 -4.08
CA ARG A 19 -1.79 10.19 -3.76
C ARG A 19 -1.63 10.37 -2.25
N ASP A 20 -2.71 10.18 -1.49
CA ASP A 20 -2.71 10.27 -0.03
C ASP A 20 -1.74 9.24 0.58
N ALA A 21 -1.77 7.99 0.07
CA ALA A 21 -0.87 6.93 0.48
C ALA A 21 0.60 7.24 0.20
N VAL A 22 0.92 7.70 -1.02
CA VAL A 22 2.29 8.09 -1.39
C VAL A 22 2.79 9.25 -0.53
N GLN A 23 1.91 10.20 -0.17
CA GLN A 23 2.25 11.28 0.74
C GLN A 23 2.53 10.75 2.15
N GLY A 24 1.69 9.87 2.70
CA GLY A 24 1.90 9.26 4.02
C GLY A 24 3.21 8.47 4.09
N LEU A 25 3.47 7.65 3.07
CA LEU A 25 4.73 6.90 2.96
C LEU A 25 5.96 7.82 2.88
N ARG A 26 5.86 8.93 2.14
CA ARG A 26 6.96 9.90 2.03
C ARG A 26 7.20 10.63 3.34
N GLN A 27 6.15 10.94 4.10
CA GLN A 27 6.28 11.56 5.41
C GLN A 27 6.90 10.60 6.43
N GLN A 28 6.55 9.31 6.38
CA GLN A 28 7.07 8.30 7.30
C GLN A 28 8.50 7.87 6.98
N PHE A 29 8.79 7.56 5.70
CA PHE A 29 10.03 6.89 5.29
C PHE A 29 10.96 7.78 4.45
N GLY A 30 10.55 9.01 4.14
CA GLY A 30 11.36 9.96 3.38
C GLY A 30 11.37 9.68 1.87
N ALA A 31 12.56 9.53 1.29
CA ALA A 31 12.71 9.40 -0.15
C ALA A 31 12.10 8.11 -0.68
N LEU A 32 11.26 8.22 -1.71
CA LEU A 32 10.57 7.09 -2.33
C LEU A 32 10.96 6.96 -3.80
N GLN A 33 11.11 5.73 -4.26
CA GLN A 33 11.07 5.38 -5.67
C GLN A 33 9.71 4.78 -6.00
N LEU A 34 9.10 5.23 -7.08
CA LEU A 34 7.74 4.83 -7.48
C LEU A 34 7.79 4.12 -8.82
N SER A 35 7.07 3.00 -8.95
CA SER A 35 6.79 2.42 -10.26
C SER A 35 5.78 3.28 -11.05
N PRO A 36 5.58 2.99 -12.34
CA PRO A 36 4.37 3.43 -13.04
C PRO A 36 3.10 2.96 -12.31
N VAL A 37 2.01 3.68 -12.51
CA VAL A 37 0.67 3.27 -12.06
C VAL A 37 0.02 2.41 -13.14
N TYR A 38 -0.50 1.27 -12.73
CA TYR A 38 -1.23 0.33 -13.59
C TYR A 38 -2.71 0.33 -13.24
N ARG A 39 -3.57 0.32 -14.26
CA ARG A 39 -5.02 0.18 -14.11
C ARG A 39 -5.43 -1.23 -14.50
N ASN A 40 -5.95 -2.00 -13.55
CA ASN A 40 -6.29 -3.40 -13.75
C ASN A 40 -7.73 -3.68 -13.29
N PRO A 41 -8.49 -4.56 -13.98
CA PRO A 41 -9.82 -4.97 -13.54
C PRO A 41 -9.82 -5.60 -12.15
N ALA A 42 -10.92 -5.44 -11.41
CA ALA A 42 -11.15 -6.15 -10.16
C ALA A 42 -11.18 -7.67 -10.37
N VAL A 43 -10.50 -8.41 -9.50
CA VAL A 43 -10.43 -9.88 -9.55
C VAL A 43 -11.30 -10.47 -8.44
N GLY A 44 -12.17 -11.42 -8.77
CA GLY A 44 -13.00 -12.15 -7.80
C GLY A 44 -14.32 -11.46 -7.41
N PHE A 45 -14.59 -10.24 -7.89
CA PHE A 45 -15.89 -9.58 -7.79
C PHE A 45 -16.09 -8.55 -8.90
N LYS A 46 -17.34 -8.11 -9.07
CA LYS A 46 -17.67 -6.99 -9.96
C LYS A 46 -17.47 -5.66 -9.22
N GLY A 47 -16.58 -4.82 -9.72
CA GLY A 47 -16.30 -3.50 -9.17
C GLY A 47 -15.46 -2.67 -10.15
N ASP A 48 -15.16 -1.43 -9.75
CA ASP A 48 -14.30 -0.54 -10.53
C ASP A 48 -12.87 -1.08 -10.61
N ASP A 49 -12.16 -0.67 -11.67
CA ASP A 49 -10.75 -0.98 -11.86
C ASP A 49 -9.89 -0.46 -10.71
N PHE A 50 -8.89 -1.25 -10.33
CA PHE A 50 -7.88 -0.87 -9.37
C PHE A 50 -6.77 -0.06 -10.02
N LEU A 51 -6.30 0.97 -9.33
CA LEU A 51 -4.97 1.52 -9.54
C LEU A 51 -4.00 0.78 -8.63
N ASN A 52 -2.94 0.25 -9.23
CA ASN A 52 -1.88 -0.48 -8.54
C ASN A 52 -0.51 0.12 -8.86
N LEU A 53 0.38 0.16 -7.87
CA LEU A 53 1.78 0.57 -8.02
C LEU A 53 2.62 -0.05 -6.92
N VAL A 54 3.94 -0.04 -7.12
CA VAL A 54 4.93 -0.43 -6.12
C VAL A 54 5.75 0.79 -5.71
N VAL A 55 5.98 0.93 -4.41
CA VAL A 55 6.87 1.92 -3.81
C VAL A 55 8.05 1.20 -3.21
N ALA A 56 9.25 1.73 -3.46
CA ALA A 56 10.48 1.27 -2.83
C ALA A 56 11.10 2.38 -1.98
N PHE A 57 11.62 2.01 -0.81
CA PHE A 57 12.34 2.91 0.11
C PHE A 57 13.33 2.13 0.98
N ALA A 58 14.22 2.84 1.66
CA ALA A 58 15.15 2.27 2.62
C ALA A 58 14.78 2.74 4.04
N SER A 59 14.72 1.81 5.00
CA SER A 59 14.41 2.14 6.40
C SER A 59 15.25 1.32 7.39
N GLU A 60 15.38 1.79 8.63
CA GLU A 60 15.97 1.04 9.75
C GLU A 60 14.90 0.39 10.64
N GLU A 61 13.63 0.69 10.39
CA GLU A 61 12.51 0.08 11.10
C GLU A 61 12.44 -1.44 10.82
N SER A 62 12.02 -2.21 11.82
CA SER A 62 11.78 -3.64 11.65
C SER A 62 10.59 -3.91 10.73
N ALA A 63 10.51 -5.12 10.16
CA ALA A 63 9.36 -5.51 9.32
C ALA A 63 8.00 -5.32 10.04
N ALA A 64 7.94 -5.62 11.34
CA ALA A 64 6.75 -5.39 12.15
C ALA A 64 6.45 -3.90 12.35
N GLY A 65 7.48 -3.06 12.54
CA GLY A 65 7.33 -1.61 12.62
C GLY A 65 6.79 -1.02 11.33
N VAL A 66 7.35 -1.45 10.19
CA VAL A 66 6.88 -1.06 8.86
C VAL A 66 5.42 -1.47 8.67
N HIS A 67 5.06 -2.71 8.99
CA HIS A 67 3.67 -3.17 8.87
C HIS A 67 2.72 -2.33 9.74
N ALA A 68 3.11 -1.98 10.96
CA ALA A 68 2.31 -1.10 11.81
C ALA A 68 2.14 0.30 11.20
N ALA A 69 3.21 0.87 10.64
CA ALA A 69 3.15 2.15 9.95
C ALA A 69 2.24 2.13 8.70
N LEU A 70 2.28 1.06 7.91
CA LEU A 70 1.37 0.87 6.77
C LEU A 70 -0.09 0.84 7.25
N ASP A 71 -0.38 0.04 8.27
CA ASP A 71 -1.70 -0.05 8.90
C ASP A 71 -2.21 1.33 9.38
N ASP A 72 -1.33 2.18 9.90
CA ASP A 72 -1.65 3.52 10.36
C ASP A 72 -2.00 4.45 9.19
N ILE A 73 -1.21 4.41 8.12
CA ILE A 73 -1.46 5.19 6.89
C ILE A 73 -2.80 4.76 6.26
N GLU A 74 -3.10 3.47 6.22
CA GLU A 74 -4.38 2.97 5.72
C GLU A 74 -5.57 3.53 6.50
N ARG A 75 -5.47 3.55 7.84
CA ARG A 75 -6.54 4.11 8.69
C ARG A 75 -6.73 5.60 8.44
N GLN A 76 -5.63 6.35 8.31
CA GLN A 76 -5.68 7.79 7.98
C GLN A 76 -6.29 8.04 6.61
N CYS A 77 -6.04 7.14 5.64
CA CYS A 77 -6.62 7.18 4.31
C CYS A 77 -8.06 6.62 4.25
N GLY A 78 -8.72 6.38 5.39
CA GLY A 78 -10.12 6.00 5.45
C GLY A 78 -10.40 4.51 5.18
N ARG A 79 -9.45 3.61 5.46
CA ARG A 79 -9.72 2.16 5.43
C ARG A 79 -10.76 1.80 6.49
N ILE A 80 -11.89 1.27 6.04
CA ILE A 80 -12.92 0.70 6.91
C ILE A 80 -12.63 -0.80 7.05
N ARG A 81 -12.16 -1.24 8.22
CA ARG A 81 -11.95 -2.67 8.52
C ARG A 81 -13.30 -3.36 8.72
N GLY A 82 -13.44 -4.61 8.26
CA GLY A 82 -14.62 -5.46 8.52
C GLY A 82 -15.56 -5.72 7.33
N GLY A 83 -15.16 -5.41 6.09
CA GLY A 83 -15.92 -5.73 4.88
C GLY A 83 -15.70 -7.16 4.36
N PRO A 84 -16.52 -7.62 3.40
CA PRO A 84 -16.32 -8.89 2.69
C PRO A 84 -14.92 -8.97 2.06
N ARG A 85 -14.36 -10.18 1.95
CA ARG A 85 -13.02 -10.41 1.35
C ARG A 85 -12.92 -9.85 -0.07
N PHE A 86 -14.00 -9.92 -0.84
CA PHE A 86 -14.13 -9.34 -2.19
C PHE A 86 -15.06 -8.13 -2.17
N ALA A 87 -14.52 -6.99 -1.76
CA ALA A 87 -15.24 -5.73 -1.66
C ALA A 87 -14.38 -4.59 -2.20
N PRO A 88 -14.99 -3.44 -2.55
CA PRO A 88 -14.25 -2.23 -2.87
C PRO A 88 -13.24 -1.88 -1.77
N ARG A 89 -12.03 -1.48 -2.18
CA ARG A 89 -10.92 -1.13 -1.30
C ARG A 89 -10.63 0.36 -1.43
N THR A 90 -10.77 1.08 -0.32
CA THR A 90 -10.35 2.49 -0.22
C THR A 90 -8.84 2.61 -0.35
N LEU A 91 -8.07 1.82 0.40
CA LEU A 91 -6.63 1.72 0.25
C LEU A 91 -6.14 0.39 0.81
N ASP A 92 -5.23 -0.26 0.10
CA ASP A 92 -4.50 -1.46 0.50
C ASP A 92 -3.00 -1.20 0.39
N LEU A 93 -2.26 -1.41 1.47
CA LEU A 93 -0.80 -1.30 1.55
C LEU A 93 -0.20 -2.62 1.99
N ASP A 94 0.42 -3.33 1.05
CA ASP A 94 1.01 -4.65 1.30
C ASP A 94 2.54 -4.56 1.38
N LEU A 95 3.13 -5.06 2.46
CA LEU A 95 4.57 -5.28 2.53
C LEU A 95 4.95 -6.48 1.64
N LEU A 96 5.58 -6.20 0.50
CA LEU A 96 5.94 -7.23 -0.49
C LEU A 96 7.29 -7.86 -0.18
N LEU A 97 8.29 -7.02 0.12
CA LEU A 97 9.68 -7.43 0.39
C LEU A 97 10.27 -6.57 1.50
N TYR A 98 11.04 -7.22 2.38
CA TYR A 98 11.85 -6.58 3.42
C TYR A 98 13.27 -7.17 3.33
N GLY A 99 14.14 -6.55 2.54
CA GLY A 99 15.44 -7.12 2.19
C GLY A 99 15.27 -8.56 1.69
N ASP A 100 16.06 -9.47 2.28
CA ASP A 100 16.00 -10.90 2.01
C ASP A 100 15.28 -11.70 3.11
N LEU A 101 14.54 -11.02 3.99
CA LEU A 101 13.83 -11.67 5.09
C LEU A 101 12.67 -12.54 4.56
N ILE A 102 12.64 -13.79 5.01
CA ILE A 102 11.50 -14.69 4.84
C ILE A 102 10.86 -14.90 6.21
N SER A 103 9.58 -14.53 6.34
CA SER A 103 8.77 -14.76 7.55
C SER A 103 7.76 -15.87 7.28
N ALA A 104 7.55 -16.73 8.28
CA ALA A 104 6.56 -17.80 8.27
C ALA A 104 5.20 -17.32 8.81
#